data_AF-A0A5K1DPJ7-F1
#
_entry.id   AF-A0A5K1DPJ7-F1
#
_cell.length_a   1.000
_cell.length_b   1.000
_cell.length_c   1.000
_cell.angle_alpha   90.00
_cell.angle_beta   90.00
_cell.angle_gamma   90.00
#
_symmetry.space_group_name_H-M   'P 1'
#
loop_
_entity.id
_entity.type
_entity.pdbx_description
1 polymer ?
#
loop_
_entity_poly.entity_id
_entity_poly.type
_entity_poly.pdbx_seq_one_letter_code
_entity_poly.pdbx_strand_id
1 'polypeptide(L)' 'EKTSGKIIHRVGGVVYLFRGRNYNHHTRAQLPVMLWKPAAPVYPKLIQEAPTGLTKLEADELRQKGKNLLPICKL' A
#
# COMPACT_ATOMS: atom_id res chain seq x y z
N GLU A 1 5.18 25.62 38.83
CA GLU A 1 4.66 24.36 38.25
C GLU A 1 5.74 23.69 37.39
N LYS A 2 6.33 22.57 37.82
CA LYS A 2 7.39 21.86 37.04
C LYS A 2 6.84 20.93 35.96
N THR A 3 5.53 20.71 35.95
CA THR A 3 4.86 19.85 34.98
C THR A 3 4.33 20.72 33.84
N SER A 4 5.00 20.75 32.69
CA SER A 4 4.60 21.45 31.45
C SER A 4 3.30 20.91 30.79
N GLY A 5 2.26 20.64 31.58
CA GLY A 5 0.96 20.13 31.15
C GLY A 5 -0.17 20.63 32.04
N LYS A 6 -1.41 20.50 31.57
CA LYS A 6 -2.61 20.94 32.29
C LYS A 6 -3.19 19.79 33.11
N ILE A 7 -3.46 20.00 34.39
CA ILE A 7 -4.14 19.01 35.25
C ILE A 7 -5.62 18.99 34.87
N ILE A 8 -6.13 17.82 34.46
CA ILE A 8 -7.53 17.64 34.04
C ILE A 8 -8.39 17.02 35.13
N HIS A 9 -7.79 16.24 36.04
CA HIS A 9 -8.52 15.54 37.10
C HIS A 9 -7.57 15.12 38.24
N ARG A 10 -8.08 15.06 39.48
CA ARG A 10 -7.35 14.58 40.66
C ARG A 10 -8.27 13.66 41.47
N VAL A 11 -7.88 12.41 41.65
CA VAL A 11 -8.62 11.44 42.50
C VAL A 11 -7.65 10.52 43.22
N GLY A 12 -7.86 10.30 44.52
CA GLY A 12 -7.16 9.27 45.29
C GLY A 12 -5.63 9.39 45.31
N GLY A 13 -5.08 10.60 45.27
CA GLY A 13 -3.62 10.82 45.20
C GLY A 13 -3.02 10.67 43.80
N VAL A 14 -3.83 10.32 42.79
CA VAL A 14 -3.43 10.24 41.37
C VAL A 14 -3.80 11.54 40.65
N VAL A 15 -2.86 12.09 39.88
CA VAL A 15 -3.04 13.30 39.06
C VAL A 15 -3.08 12.92 37.59
N TYR A 16 -4.22 13.19 36.95
CA TYR A 16 -4.35 13.05 35.50
C TYR A 16 -3.89 14.34 34.82
N LEU A 17 -2.85 14.20 34.01
CA LEU A 17 -2.15 15.32 33.40
C LEU A 17 -2.27 15.25 31.87
N PHE A 18 -2.85 16.27 31.27
CA PHE A 18 -2.87 16.41 29.81
C PHE A 18 -1.57 17.05 29.33
N ARG A 19 -0.81 16.29 28.53
CA ARG A 19 0.43 16.73 27.88
C ARG A 19 0.20 16.77 26.37
N GLY A 20 -0.08 17.95 25.84
CA GLY A 20 -0.33 18.14 24.41
C GLY A 20 -0.44 19.62 24.06
N ARG A 21 -0.54 19.93 22.76
CA ARG A 21 -0.98 21.26 22.29
C ARG A 21 -2.40 21.50 22.82
N ASN A 22 -2.80 22.74 23.12
CA ASN A 22 -4.13 23.10 23.66
C ASN A 22 -5.27 22.51 22.80
N TYR A 23 -5.63 21.26 23.05
CA TYR A 23 -6.50 20.47 22.19
C TYR A 23 -7.90 20.55 22.77
N ASN A 24 -8.66 21.51 22.27
CA ASN A 24 -10.09 21.56 22.54
C ASN A 24 -10.79 20.66 21.51
N HIS A 25 -11.35 19.54 21.98
CA HIS A 25 -12.02 18.58 21.11
C HIS A 25 -13.22 19.17 20.36
N HIS A 26 -13.86 20.20 20.92
CA HIS A 26 -14.99 20.89 20.29
C HIS A 26 -14.56 21.80 19.13
N THR A 27 -13.37 22.39 19.19
CA THR A 27 -12.90 23.36 18.19
C THR A 27 -11.80 22.80 17.30
N ARG A 28 -11.56 21.49 17.34
CA ARG A 28 -10.56 20.86 16.47
C ARG A 28 -11.03 20.95 15.01
N ALA A 29 -10.09 21.23 14.11
CA ALA A 29 -10.38 21.09 12.68
C ALA A 29 -10.78 19.63 12.39
N GLN A 30 -12.01 19.42 11.93
CA GLN A 30 -12.43 18.13 11.39
C GLN A 30 -11.93 18.05 9.96
N LEU A 31 -10.78 17.40 9.76
CA LEU A 31 -10.33 17.05 8.43
C LEU A 31 -11.27 15.96 7.90
N PRO A 32 -11.92 16.15 6.74
CA PRO A 32 -12.68 15.07 6.14
C PRO A 32 -11.73 13.91 5.85
N VAL A 33 -12.19 12.68 6.10
CA VAL A 33 -11.50 11.50 5.62
C VAL A 33 -11.57 11.56 4.09
N MET A 34 -10.51 12.05 3.45
CA MET A 34 -10.45 12.12 2.00
C MET A 34 -10.47 10.67 1.49
N LEU A 35 -11.64 10.21 1.07
CA LEU A 35 -11.87 8.94 0.39
C LEU A 35 -11.35 8.98 -1.06
N TRP A 36 -10.31 9.76 -1.34
CA TRP A 36 -9.73 9.80 -2.67
C TRP A 36 -8.80 8.61 -2.83
N LYS A 37 -9.37 7.47 -3.21
CA LYS A 37 -8.61 6.42 -3.88
C LYS A 37 -8.67 6.72 -5.38
N PRO A 38 -7.57 7.14 -6.02
CA PRO A 38 -7.55 7.17 -7.47
C PRO A 38 -7.88 5.77 -7.99
N ALA A 39 -8.48 5.68 -9.18
CA ALA A 39 -8.64 4.40 -9.85
C ALA A 39 -7.26 3.72 -9.92
N ALA A 40 -7.19 2.44 -9.56
CA ALA A 40 -5.94 1.70 -9.61
C ALA A 40 -5.37 1.76 -11.03
N PRO A 41 -4.07 2.09 -11.21
CA PRO A 41 -3.48 2.12 -12.53
C PRO A 41 -3.57 0.73 -13.17
N VAL A 42 -3.94 0.68 -14.45
CA VAL A 42 -3.92 -0.57 -15.23
C VAL A 42 -2.48 -0.80 -15.70
N TYR A 43 -1.79 -1.74 -15.06
CA TYR A 43 -0.45 -2.14 -15.50
C TYR A 43 -0.55 -3.05 -16.72
N PRO A 44 0.36 -2.91 -17.72
CA PRO A 44 0.45 -3.87 -18.80
C PRO A 44 0.83 -5.26 -18.25
N LYS A 45 0.38 -6.33 -18.92
CA LYS A 45 0.74 -7.69 -18.53
C LYS A 45 2.26 -7.84 -18.55
N LEU A 46 2.83 -8.30 -17.43
CA LEU A 46 4.27 -8.49 -17.29
C LEU A 46 4.80 -9.58 -18.24
N ILE A 47 3.98 -10.58 -18.52
CA ILE A 47 4.26 -11.66 -19.46
C ILE A 47 3.51 -11.35 -20.75
N GLN A 48 4.26 -11.09 -21.83
CA GLN A 48 3.70 -10.88 -23.16
C GLN A 48 3.21 -12.21 -23.74
N GLU A 49 2.02 -12.22 -24.37
CA GLU A 49 1.44 -13.45 -24.94
C GLU A 49 2.25 -13.98 -26.13
N ALA A 50 2.79 -13.06 -26.94
CA ALA A 50 3.72 -13.35 -28.02
C ALA A 50 4.85 -12.32 -27.98
N PRO A 51 6.08 -12.71 -28.32
CA PRO A 51 7.17 -11.76 -28.51
C PRO A 51 6.87 -10.82 -29.69
N THR A 52 7.47 -9.64 -29.69
CA THR A 52 7.33 -8.67 -30.78
C THR A 52 7.75 -9.28 -32.11
N GLY A 53 6.84 -9.32 -33.08
CA GLY A 53 7.08 -9.85 -34.43
C GLY A 53 6.50 -11.23 -34.72
N LEU A 54 5.93 -11.94 -33.72
CA LEU A 54 5.22 -13.20 -33.93
C LEU A 54 3.74 -13.07 -33.61
N THR A 55 2.92 -13.81 -34.35
CA THR A 55 1.52 -14.04 -33.94
C THR A 55 1.47 -15.01 -32.76
N LYS A 56 0.37 -14.97 -32.01
CA LYS A 56 0.15 -15.86 -30.85
C LYS A 56 0.23 -17.34 -31.25
N LEU A 57 -0.35 -17.69 -32.39
CA LEU A 57 -0.38 -19.06 -32.91
C LEU A 57 1.03 -19.58 -33.22
N GLU A 58 1.83 -18.79 -33.95
CA GLU A 58 3.22 -19.14 -34.26
C GLU A 58 4.07 -19.30 -33.00
N ALA A 59 3.90 -18.40 -32.03
CA ALA A 59 4.61 -18.48 -30.76
C ALA A 59 4.23 -19.76 -29.99
N ASP A 60 2.95 -20.15 -29.99
CA ASP A 60 2.47 -21.37 -29.36
C ASP A 60 2.99 -22.63 -30.06
N GLU A 61 3.05 -22.65 -31.39
CA GLU A 61 3.66 -23.74 -32.16
C GLU A 61 5.14 -23.93 -31.83
N LEU A 62 5.90 -22.83 -31.73
CA LEU A 62 7.32 -22.88 -31.36
C LEU A 62 7.52 -23.38 -29.93
N ARG A 63 6.66 -22.98 -28.98
CA ARG A 63 6.69 -23.51 -27.60
C ARG A 63 6.42 -25.01 -27.57
N GLN A 64 5.48 -25.51 -28.37
CA GLN A 64 5.20 -26.95 -28.48
C GLN A 64 6.40 -27.71 -29.06
N LYS A 65 7.01 -27.20 -30.12
CA LYS A 65 8.24 -27.78 -30.69
C LYS A 65 9.37 -27.78 -29.65
N GLY A 66 9.54 -26.70 -28.90
CA GLY A 66 10.56 -26.57 -27.86
C GLY A 66 10.44 -27.59 -26.72
N LYS A 67 9.22 -28.00 -26.34
CA LYS A 67 9.00 -29.04 -25.31
C LYS A 67 9.49 -30.42 -25.72
N ASN A 68 9.54 -30.71 -27.02
CA ASN A 68 9.98 -31.99 -27.54
C ASN A 68 11.49 -32.06 -27.75
N LEU A 69 12.19 -30.93 -27.66
CA LEU A 69 13.64 -30.86 -27.81
C LEU A 69 14.33 -31.27 -26.51
N LEU A 70 15.52 -31.84 -26.65
CA LEU A 70 16.39 -32.07 -25.50
C LEU A 70 16.77 -30.72 -24.87
N PRO A 71 16.72 -30.58 -23.53
CA PRO A 71 17.06 -29.33 -22.86
C PRO A 71 18.53 -28.99 -23.12
N ILE A 72 18.78 -27.77 -23.62
CA ILE A 72 20.13 -27.28 -23.91
C ILE A 72 20.89 -26.94 -22.62
N CYS A 73 20.17 -26.47 -21.60
CA CYS A 73 20.73 -26.19 -20.28
C CYS A 73 19.93 -26.93 -19.21
N LYS A 74 20.62 -27.51 -18.22
CA LYS A 74 19.97 -27.97 -16.98
C LYS A 74 19.35 -26.77 -16.29
N LEU A 75 18.06 -26.89 -15.94
CA LEU A 75 17.37 -25.98 -15.04
C LEU A 75 17.86 -26.17 -13.60
#